data_AF-A0A437QW98-F1
#
_entry.id   AF-A0A437QW98-F1
#
_cell.length_a   1.000
_cell.length_b   1.000
_cell.length_c   1.000
_cell.angle_alpha   90.00
_cell.angle_beta   90.00
_cell.angle_gamma   90.00
#
_symmetry.space_group_name_H-M   'P 1'
#
loop_
_entity.id
_entity.type
_entity.pdbx_description
1 polymer ?
#
loop_
_entity_poly.entity_id
_entity_poly.type
_entity_poly.pdbx_seq_one_letter_code
_entity_poly.pdbx_strand_id
1 'polypeptide(L)'
;MGVEVALSCVSCGKEIDSNDINIEKDLAKCGSCGEVFAASEALHGNEAGDPFDPHDCPGGVSFVENYQGFVLTASTRSASALFLIPFTLVWSGFSLGNIYVVPLLAGKSLGMLGL
;
A
#
# COMPACT_ATOMS: atom_id res chain seq x y z
N MET A 1 16.41 -20.78 -9.40
CA MET A 1 14.94 -20.86 -9.41
C MET A 1 14.50 -20.11 -10.64
N GLY A 2 14.22 -20.84 -11.74
CA GLY A 2 13.81 -20.23 -13.00
C GLY A 2 12.35 -19.83 -12.92
N VAL A 3 12.02 -18.63 -13.41
CA VAL A 3 10.64 -18.19 -13.58
C VAL A 3 10.19 -18.73 -14.93
N GLU A 4 9.28 -19.70 -14.95
CA GLU A 4 8.61 -20.12 -16.19
C GLU A 4 7.57 -19.06 -16.56
N VAL A 5 7.80 -18.38 -17.68
CA VAL A 5 6.90 -17.33 -18.19
C VAL A 5 5.95 -17.98 -19.20
N ALA A 6 4.68 -18.11 -18.82
CA ALA A 6 3.63 -18.55 -19.74
C ALA A 6 3.13 -17.35 -20.56
N LEU A 7 3.45 -17.32 -21.86
CA LEU A 7 2.97 -16.32 -22.81
C LEU A 7 1.97 -16.93 -23.79
N SER A 8 0.91 -16.19 -24.08
CA SER A 8 -0.12 -16.55 -25.07
C SER A 8 0.11 -15.75 -26.35
N CYS A 9 -0.01 -16.39 -27.51
CA CYS A 9 0.09 -15.70 -28.80
C CYS A 9 -1.09 -14.73 -29.00
N VAL A 10 -0.80 -13.49 -29.38
CA VAL A 10 -1.82 -12.44 -29.61
C VAL A 10 -2.80 -12.80 -30.73
N SER A 11 -2.33 -13.49 -31.78
CA SER A 11 -3.15 -13.77 -32.97
C SER A 11 -3.92 -15.09 -32.93
N CYS A 12 -3.40 -16.11 -32.24
CA CYS A 12 -4.06 -17.42 -32.19
C CYS A 12 -4.42 -17.91 -30.78
N GLY A 13 -4.02 -17.17 -29.73
CA GLY A 13 -4.36 -17.47 -28.34
C GLY A 13 -3.71 -18.73 -27.75
N LYS A 14 -2.84 -19.42 -28.48
CA LYS A 14 -2.14 -20.62 -27.99
C LYS A 14 -0.91 -20.23 -27.17
N GLU A 15 -0.61 -21.07 -26.18
CA GLU A 15 0.62 -20.96 -25.39
C GLU A 15 1.86 -21.15 -26.26
N ILE A 16 2.89 -20.37 -25.95
CA ILE A 16 4.19 -20.40 -26.62
C ILE A 16 5.18 -21.13 -25.72
N ASP A 17 5.95 -22.05 -26.31
CA ASP A 17 7.02 -22.76 -25.62
C ASP A 17 8.13 -21.78 -25.22
N SER A 18 8.70 -21.95 -24.03
CA SER A 18 9.74 -21.06 -23.53
C SER A 18 11.00 -21.02 -24.42
N ASN A 19 11.24 -22.05 -25.24
CA ASN A 19 12.35 -22.05 -26.20
C ASN A 19 12.12 -21.15 -27.43
N ASP A 20 10.87 -20.79 -27.72
CA ASP A 20 10.49 -19.94 -28.85
C ASP A 20 10.38 -18.45 -28.47
N ILE A 21 10.84 -18.10 -27.26
CA ILE A 21 10.85 -16.74 -26.72
C ILE A 21 12.30 -16.27 -26.59
N ASN A 22 12.64 -15.19 -27.29
CA ASN A 22 13.92 -14.50 -27.15
C ASN A 22 13.73 -13.23 -26.32
N ILE A 23 13.96 -13.34 -25.01
CA ILE A 23 13.84 -12.23 -24.05
C ILE A 23 14.89 -11.14 -24.32
N GLU A 24 16.09 -11.49 -24.79
CA GLU A 24 17.17 -10.51 -25.05
C GLU A 24 16.80 -9.53 -26.18
N LYS A 25 15.99 -9.99 -27.14
CA LYS A 25 15.56 -9.19 -28.29
C LYS A 25 14.09 -8.77 -28.24
N ASP A 26 13.39 -9.10 -27.16
CA ASP A 26 11.94 -8.90 -26.98
C ASP A 26 11.11 -9.48 -28.14
N LEU A 27 11.46 -10.69 -28.61
CA LEU A 27 10.76 -11.35 -29.73
C LEU A 27 10.23 -12.71 -29.29
N ALA A 28 8.96 -12.97 -29.58
CA ALA A 28 8.33 -14.28 -29.43
C ALA A 28 7.84 -14.77 -30.79
N LYS A 29 8.04 -16.06 -31.08
CA LYS A 29 7.53 -16.71 -32.27
C LYS A 29 6.50 -17.76 -31.89
N CYS A 30 5.32 -17.71 -32.48
CA CYS A 30 4.33 -18.75 -32.26
C CYS A 30 4.62 -19.96 -33.15
N GLY A 31 4.80 -21.15 -32.57
CA GLY A 31 4.93 -22.41 -33.32
C GLY A 31 3.66 -22.84 -34.07
N SER A 32 2.49 -22.30 -33.70
CA SER A 32 1.21 -22.66 -34.32
C SER A 32 0.80 -21.79 -35.51
N CYS A 33 0.88 -20.46 -35.39
CA CYS A 33 0.56 -19.54 -36.49
C CYS A 33 1.79 -19.04 -37.26
N GLY A 34 3.00 -19.26 -36.73
CA GLY A 34 4.26 -18.83 -37.36
C GLY A 34 4.57 -17.35 -37.22
N GLU A 35 3.71 -16.59 -36.55
CA GLU A 35 3.83 -15.15 -36.38
C GLU A 35 4.92 -14.78 -35.36
N VAL A 36 5.63 -13.69 -35.67
CA VAL A 36 6.67 -13.12 -34.81
C VAL A 36 6.16 -11.78 -34.31
N PHE A 37 6.09 -11.62 -33.01
CA PHE A 37 5.56 -10.43 -32.34
C PHE A 37 6.42 -10.09 -31.11
N ALA A 38 6.22 -8.93 -30.50
CA ALA A 38 7.02 -8.54 -29.34
C ALA A 38 6.57 -9.30 -28.08
N ALA A 39 7.50 -9.87 -27.31
CA ALA A 39 7.13 -10.65 -26.12
C ALA A 39 6.40 -9.77 -25.08
N SER A 40 6.74 -8.49 -25.01
CA SER A 40 6.06 -7.44 -24.25
C SER A 40 4.57 -7.27 -24.62
N GLU A 41 4.20 -7.37 -25.90
CA GLU A 41 2.79 -7.26 -26.33
C GLU A 41 1.91 -8.41 -25.81
N ALA A 42 2.47 -9.62 -25.68
CA ALA A 42 1.75 -10.75 -25.09
C ALA A 42 1.60 -10.65 -23.57
N LEU A 43 2.47 -9.91 -22.89
CA LEU A 43 2.35 -9.65 -21.45
C LEU A 43 1.18 -8.71 -21.14
N HIS A 44 0.90 -7.75 -22.02
CA HIS A 44 -0.22 -6.81 -21.87
C HIS A 44 -1.60 -7.47 -22.01
N GLY A 45 -1.67 -8.67 -22.60
CA GLY A 45 -2.90 -9.45 -22.67
C GLY A 45 -3.21 -10.23 -21.39
N ASN A 46 -2.22 -10.36 -20.49
CA ASN A 46 -2.30 -11.21 -19.31
C ASN A 46 -2.09 -10.42 -18.00
N GLU A 47 -2.32 -9.11 -18.04
CA GLU A 47 -2.68 -8.34 -16.84
C GLU A 47 -4.10 -8.74 -16.37
N ALA A 48 -4.27 -10.03 -16.07
CA ALA A 48 -5.14 -10.52 -15.02
C ALA A 48 -4.55 -10.17 -13.64
N GLY A 49 -3.95 -8.98 -13.51
CA GLY A 49 -4.00 -8.26 -12.26
C GLY A 49 -5.47 -7.90 -12.07
N ASP A 50 -5.96 -8.10 -10.86
CA ASP A 50 -7.31 -7.78 -10.41
C ASP A 50 -7.87 -6.57 -11.20
N PRO A 51 -9.03 -6.68 -11.89
CA PRO A 51 -9.58 -5.55 -12.62
C PRO A 51 -9.55 -4.34 -11.70
N PHE A 52 -8.76 -3.33 -12.07
CA PHE A 52 -8.63 -2.12 -11.25
C PHE A 52 -10.02 -1.52 -11.12
N ASP A 53 -10.68 -1.78 -9.98
CA ASP A 53 -11.97 -1.22 -9.65
C ASP A 53 -11.72 0.09 -8.89
N PRO A 54 -12.02 1.25 -9.49
CA PRO A 54 -11.90 2.53 -8.80
C PRO A 54 -12.77 2.61 -7.54
N HIS A 55 -13.77 1.72 -7.40
CA HIS A 55 -14.63 1.64 -6.23
C HIS A 55 -14.08 0.76 -5.11
N ASP A 56 -13.05 -0.07 -5.34
CA ASP A 56 -12.42 -0.88 -4.30
C ASP A 56 -11.35 -0.07 -3.54
N CYS A 57 -11.83 0.91 -2.79
CA CYS A 57 -10.98 1.82 -2.02
C CYS A 57 -10.54 1.20 -0.68
N PRO A 58 -9.23 1.24 -0.33
CA PRO A 58 -8.76 0.79 0.98
C PRO A 58 -9.33 1.67 2.11
N GLY A 59 -9.40 1.11 3.31
CA GLY A 59 -10.02 1.76 4.47
C GLY A 59 -9.52 3.19 4.71
N GLY A 60 -10.45 4.15 4.78
CA GLY A 60 -10.14 5.58 4.94
C GLY A 60 -10.02 6.35 3.62
N VAL A 61 -10.16 5.69 2.47
CA VAL A 61 -10.26 6.33 1.15
C VAL A 61 -11.70 6.24 0.64
N SER A 62 -12.21 7.32 0.06
CA SER A 62 -13.52 7.41 -0.56
C SER A 62 -13.36 7.99 -1.96
N PHE A 63 -13.94 7.31 -2.94
CA PHE A 63 -14.01 7.74 -4.33
C PHE A 63 -15.44 8.18 -4.67
N VAL A 64 -15.60 9.40 -5.18
CA VAL A 64 -16.90 9.93 -5.62
C VAL A 64 -16.74 10.48 -7.03
N GLU A 65 -17.45 9.89 -7.98
CA GLU A 65 -17.49 10.38 -9.36
C GLU A 65 -18.67 11.34 -9.54
N ASN A 66 -18.39 12.53 -10.09
CA ASN A 66 -19.36 13.55 -10.44
C ASN A 66 -19.36 13.77 -11.96
N TYR A 67 -20.41 14.41 -12.49
CA TYR A 67 -20.52 14.73 -13.93
C TYR A 67 -19.39 15.61 -14.49
N GLN A 68 -18.58 16.24 -13.63
CA GLN A 68 -17.44 17.09 -14.01
C GLN A 68 -16.07 16.46 -13.73
N GLY A 69 -16.01 15.24 -13.20
CA GLY A 69 -14.77 14.55 -12.83
C GLY A 69 -14.90 13.74 -11.54
N PHE A 70 -13.78 13.32 -10.96
CA PHE A 70 -13.75 12.49 -9.75
C PHE A 70 -13.17 13.25 -8.55
N VAL A 71 -13.63 12.88 -7.35
CA VAL A 71 -13.13 13.39 -6.07
C VAL A 71 -12.64 12.20 -5.27
N LEU A 72 -11.33 12.20 -4.97
CA LEU A 72 -10.69 11.27 -4.06
C LEU A 72 -10.51 11.93 -2.70
N THR A 73 -11.09 11.32 -1.67
CA THR A 73 -10.94 11.76 -0.28
C THR A 73 -10.17 10.70 0.49
N ALA A 74 -9.05 11.07 1.11
CA ALA A 74 -8.29 10.19 2.00
C ALA A 74 -8.28 10.76 3.42
N SER A 75 -8.56 9.92 4.42
CA SER A 75 -8.64 10.28 5.82
C SER A 75 -7.86 9.28 6.66
N THR A 76 -6.86 9.77 7.40
CA THR A 76 -6.05 8.99 8.35
C THR A 76 -6.61 9.03 9.77
N ARG A 77 -7.87 9.47 9.94
CA ARG A 77 -8.49 9.62 11.26
C ARG A 77 -8.65 8.25 11.91
N SER A 78 -7.83 7.98 12.92
CA SER A 78 -7.94 6.78 13.74
C SER A 78 -8.83 7.03 14.95
N ALA A 79 -9.84 6.18 15.15
CA ALA A 79 -10.68 6.20 16.35
C ALA A 79 -9.86 6.02 17.65
N SER A 80 -8.69 5.37 17.57
CA SER A 80 -7.79 5.23 18.72
C SER A 80 -7.28 6.58 19.26
N ALA A 81 -7.21 7.61 18.42
CA ALA A 81 -6.80 8.95 18.84
C ALA A 81 -7.77 9.57 19.86
N LEU A 82 -9.07 9.26 19.76
CA LEU A 82 -10.08 9.78 20.70
C LEU A 82 -9.90 9.24 22.12
N PHE A 83 -9.31 8.05 22.27
CA PHE A 83 -8.95 7.50 23.59
C PHE A 83 -7.55 7.93 24.04
N LEU A 84 -6.58 7.91 23.12
CA LEU A 84 -5.19 8.22 23.44
C LEU A 84 -4.99 9.66 23.89
N ILE A 85 -5.72 10.63 23.34
CA ILE A 85 -5.58 12.05 23.72
C ILE A 85 -5.95 12.30 25.18
N PRO A 86 -7.16 11.96 25.68
CA PRO A 86 -7.47 12.15 27.09
C PRO A 86 -6.63 11.26 28.00
N PHE A 87 -6.30 10.03 27.57
CA PHE A 87 -5.44 9.13 28.34
C PHE A 87 -4.04 9.73 28.55
N THR A 88 -3.41 10.22 27.49
CA THR A 88 -2.08 10.85 27.56
C THR A 88 -2.10 12.13 28.38
N LEU A 89 -3.16 12.95 28.29
CA LEU A 89 -3.32 14.15 29.12
C LEU A 89 -3.42 13.81 30.62
N VAL A 90 -4.28 12.85 30.99
CA VAL A 90 -4.44 12.43 32.40
C VAL A 90 -3.15 11.81 32.92
N TRP A 91 -2.52 10.94 32.16
CA TRP A 91 -1.32 10.23 32.59
C TRP A 91 -0.09 11.13 32.68
N SER A 92 0.07 12.04 31.72
CA SER A 92 1.14 13.04 31.75
C SER A 92 0.91 14.06 32.86
N GLY A 93 -0.34 14.48 33.08
CA GLY A 93 -0.73 15.35 34.19
C GLY A 93 -0.44 14.72 35.55
N PHE A 94 -0.75 13.43 35.72
CA PHE A 94 -0.43 12.69 36.95
C PHE A 94 1.09 12.58 37.17
N SER A 95 1.86 12.31 36.11
CA SER A 95 3.32 12.20 36.19
C SER A 95 3.97 13.53 36.60
N LEU A 96 3.59 14.63 35.93
CA LEU A 96 4.09 15.97 36.24
C LEU A 96 3.61 16.44 37.62
N GLY A 97 2.36 16.15 37.98
CA GLY A 97 1.79 16.48 39.28
C GLY A 97 2.57 15.84 40.44
N ASN A 98 2.87 14.55 40.34
CA ASN A 98 3.62 13.86 41.39
C ASN A 98 5.08 14.33 41.48
N ILE A 99 5.74 14.59 40.35
CA ILE A 99 7.15 15.00 40.35
C ILE A 99 7.32 16.44 40.83
N TYR A 100 6.44 17.36 40.40
CA TYR A 100 6.63 18.79 40.64
C TYR A 100 5.70 19.38 41.68
N VAL A 101 4.43 18.97 41.73
CA VAL A 101 3.42 19.60 42.59
C VAL A 101 3.44 19.00 43.99
N VAL A 102 3.54 17.68 44.14
CA VAL A 102 3.53 17.00 45.44
C VAL A 102 4.69 17.44 46.35
N PRO A 103 5.96 17.54 45.90
CA PRO A 103 7.04 18.03 46.74
C PRO A 103 6.87 19.51 47.13
N LEU A 104 6.33 20.31 46.21
CA LEU A 104 6.11 21.74 46.40
C LEU A 104 5.01 22.01 47.43
N LEU A 105 3.92 21.23 47.41
CA LEU A 105 2.88 21.26 48.44
C LEU A 105 3.38 20.74 49.80
N ALA A 106 4.32 19.79 49.80
CA ALA A 106 4.97 19.29 51.00
C ALA A 106 6.04 20.25 51.57
N GLY A 107 6.24 21.43 50.97
CA GLY A 107 7.26 22.40 51.39
C GLY A 107 8.70 21.94 51.14
N LYS A 108 8.90 20.91 50.31
CA LYS A 108 10.20 20.36 49.93
C LYS A 108 10.63 20.94 48.59
N SER A 109 11.76 21.65 48.57
CA SER A 109 12.38 22.05 47.30
C SER A 109 12.98 20.83 46.60
N LEU A 110 12.95 20.82 45.26
CA LEU A 110 13.41 19.70 44.43
C LEU A 110 14.87 19.28 44.73
N GLY A 111 15.70 20.17 45.29
CA GLY A 111 17.08 19.90 45.72
C GLY A 111 17.23 19.12 47.03
N MET A 112 16.16 18.95 47.83
CA MET A 112 16.22 18.20 49.11
C MET A 112 15.84 16.71 48.97
N LEU A 113 15.67 16.22 47.73
CA LEU A 113 15.39 14.82 47.41
C LEU A 113 16.61 14.07 46.84
N GLY A 114 17.81 14.67 46.87
CA GLY A 114 19.08 13.98 46.61
C GLY A 114 19.48 13.92 45.14
N LEU A 115 19.63 15.09 44.51
CA LEU A 115 20.65 15.34 43.50
C LEU A 115 21.65 16.34 44.08
#